data_AF-R7VM53-F1
#
_entry.id   AF-R7VM53-F1
#
_cell.length_a   1.000
_cell.length_b   1.000
_cell.length_c   1.000
_cell.angle_alpha   90.00
_cell.angle_beta   90.00
_cell.angle_gamma   90.00
#
_symmetry.space_group_name_H-M   'P 1'
#
loop_
_entity.id
_entity.type
_entity.pdbx_description
1 polymer ?
#
loop_
_entity_poly.entity_id
_entity_poly.type
_entity_poly.pdbx_seq_one_letter_code
_entity_poly.pdbx_strand_id
1 'polypeptide(L)'
;LERKELSIDELADEDTSYLLIDRFKKRFVKVWNKLCEVKGRESTTGRATERKFFYAGSKYPEIDKRIQRFINRKKEFPDYHDIHRIVSACNEKFDLHLNKSYIAQIAKETFVDVGQRLQERRQEDFAENFGCQLTDELKSSKDPALNDAELSRRLASNKKLGNSKMEEVGLWCVFSFRVIAFFR
;
A
#
# COMPACT_ATOMS: atom_id res chain seq x y z
N LEU A 1 7.23 -19.13 18.55
CA LEU A 1 6.44 -17.96 18.97
C LEU A 1 5.19 -17.80 18.11
N GLU A 2 5.30 -17.83 16.77
CA GLU A 2 4.14 -17.63 15.86
C GLU A 2 3.02 -18.69 15.99
N ARG A 3 3.32 -19.87 16.55
CA ARG A 3 2.32 -20.92 16.86
C ARG A 3 1.64 -20.78 18.23
N LYS A 4 2.12 -19.89 19.11
CA LYS A 4 1.55 -19.77 20.46
C LYS A 4 0.20 -19.05 20.36
N GLU A 5 -0.86 -19.71 20.78
CA GLU A 5 -2.18 -19.10 20.95
C GLU A 5 -2.17 -18.13 22.15
N LEU A 6 -2.92 -17.04 22.03
CA LEU A 6 -3.00 -15.98 23.04
C LEU A 6 -4.42 -15.95 23.60
N SER A 7 -4.55 -15.97 24.93
CA SER A 7 -5.83 -15.72 25.59
C SER A 7 -6.16 -14.22 25.59
N ILE A 8 -7.42 -13.88 25.91
CA ILE A 8 -7.85 -12.48 26.02
C ILE A 8 -7.09 -11.75 27.13
N ASP A 9 -6.86 -12.43 28.26
CA ASP A 9 -6.13 -11.85 29.39
C ASP A 9 -4.66 -11.61 29.02
N GLU A 10 -4.02 -12.57 28.33
CA GLU A 10 -2.64 -12.42 27.87
C GLU A 10 -2.49 -11.24 26.88
N LEU A 11 -3.51 -10.93 26.05
CA LEU A 11 -3.44 -9.80 25.10
C LEU A 11 -3.26 -8.43 25.78
N ALA A 12 -3.61 -8.31 27.07
CA ALA A 12 -3.43 -7.09 27.84
C ALA A 12 -2.00 -6.95 28.42
N ASP A 13 -1.20 -8.01 28.41
CA ASP A 13 0.14 -8.02 28.99
C ASP A 13 1.19 -7.34 28.08
N GLU A 14 2.17 -6.69 28.70
CA GLU A 14 3.25 -5.98 27.99
C GLU A 14 4.30 -6.90 27.34
N ASP A 15 4.35 -8.17 27.76
CA ASP A 15 5.32 -9.18 27.28
C ASP A 15 4.63 -10.38 26.62
N THR A 16 3.65 -10.10 25.75
CA THR A 16 3.03 -11.11 24.90
C THR A 16 3.99 -11.75 23.90
N SER A 17 3.68 -12.98 23.49
CA SER A 17 4.39 -13.65 22.38
C SER A 17 4.38 -12.83 21.10
N TYR A 18 3.31 -12.08 20.83
CA TYR A 18 3.18 -11.18 19.69
C TYR A 18 4.21 -10.04 19.73
N LEU A 19 4.35 -9.35 20.86
CA LEU A 19 5.33 -8.27 21.04
C LEU A 19 6.76 -8.80 20.99
N LEU A 20 7.01 -9.99 21.54
CA LEU A 20 8.31 -10.66 21.44
C LEU A 20 8.69 -10.97 19.99
N ILE A 21 7.75 -11.42 19.15
CA ILE A 21 7.99 -11.65 17.71
C ILE A 21 8.44 -10.37 17.04
N ASP A 22 7.79 -9.23 17.29
CA ASP A 22 8.19 -7.94 16.73
C ASP A 22 9.61 -7.53 17.17
N ARG A 23 9.92 -7.65 18.47
CA ARG A 23 11.26 -7.36 19.02
C ARG A 23 12.32 -8.23 18.33
N PHE A 24 12.06 -9.52 18.14
CA PHE A 24 12.98 -10.43 17.46
C PHE A 24 13.10 -10.15 15.96
N LYS A 25 12.01 -9.84 15.26
CA LYS A 25 12.03 -9.44 13.83
C LYS A 25 12.86 -8.16 13.64
N LYS A 26 12.71 -7.15 14.50
CA LYS A 26 13.54 -5.94 14.48
C LYS A 26 15.02 -6.24 14.72
N ARG A 27 15.33 -7.13 15.67
CA ARG A 27 16.71 -7.55 15.93
C ARG A 27 17.31 -8.32 14.74
N PHE A 28 16.53 -9.19 14.11
CA PHE A 28 16.93 -9.91 12.90
C PHE A 28 17.34 -8.95 11.77
N VAL A 29 16.51 -7.94 11.48
CA VAL A 29 16.82 -6.93 10.45
C VAL A 29 18.11 -6.15 10.77
N LYS A 30 18.36 -5.82 12.05
CA LYS A 30 19.62 -5.17 12.46
C LYS A 30 20.84 -6.05 12.16
N VAL A 31 20.76 -7.34 12.49
CA VAL A 31 21.85 -8.30 12.23
C VAL A 31 22.04 -8.50 10.73
N TRP A 32 20.96 -8.59 9.96
CA TRP A 32 20.99 -8.68 8.50
C TRP A 32 21.73 -7.49 7.88
N ASN A 33 21.38 -6.27 8.27
CA ASN A 33 22.04 -5.07 7.77
C ASN A 33 23.54 -5.06 8.09
N LYS A 34 23.91 -5.47 9.31
CA LYS A 34 25.33 -5.55 9.69
C LYS A 34 26.08 -6.63 8.90
N LEU A 35 25.42 -7.75 8.60
CA LEU A 35 25.98 -8.81 7.77
C LEU A 35 26.24 -8.31 6.33
N CYS A 36 25.30 -7.57 5.75
CA CYS A 36 25.46 -6.96 4.43
C CYS A 36 26.63 -5.96 4.40
N GLU A 37 26.75 -5.12 5.43
CA GLU A 37 27.85 -4.16 5.59
C GLU A 37 29.22 -4.87 5.62
N VAL A 38 29.36 -5.91 6.46
CA VAL A 38 30.61 -6.68 6.57
C VAL A 38 30.96 -7.41 5.27
N LYS A 39 29.95 -7.86 4.51
CA LYS A 39 30.15 -8.53 3.22
C LYS A 39 30.29 -7.55 2.04
N GLY A 40 30.17 -6.24 2.25
CA GLY A 40 30.19 -5.24 1.19
C GLY A 40 29.06 -5.37 0.18
N ARG A 41 27.88 -5.86 0.60
CA ARG A 41 26.69 -6.04 -0.25
C ARG A 41 25.59 -5.06 0.12
N GLU A 42 24.70 -4.77 -0.82
CA GLU A 42 23.48 -4.02 -0.53
C GLU A 42 22.55 -4.82 0.41
N SER A 43 21.79 -4.13 1.24
CA SER A 43 20.79 -4.73 2.15
C SER A 43 19.45 -5.00 1.47
N THR A 44 19.36 -4.81 0.16
CA THR A 44 18.14 -5.01 -0.65
C THR A 44 17.71 -6.47 -0.58
N THR A 45 16.41 -6.70 -0.39
CA THR A 45 15.83 -8.04 -0.22
C THR A 45 15.12 -8.53 -1.48
N GLY A 46 15.04 -7.71 -2.53
CA GLY A 46 14.41 -8.06 -3.81
C GLY A 46 12.91 -7.83 -3.83
N ARG A 47 12.37 -7.04 -2.90
CA ARG A 47 10.94 -6.76 -2.78
C ARG A 47 10.40 -6.03 -4.01
N ALA A 48 9.14 -6.28 -4.36
CA ALA A 48 8.48 -5.56 -5.46
C ALA A 48 8.51 -4.03 -5.25
N THR A 49 8.42 -3.57 -4.00
CA THR A 49 8.55 -2.14 -3.63
C THR A 49 9.95 -1.56 -3.82
N GLU A 50 11.00 -2.38 -3.81
CA GLU A 50 12.40 -1.97 -4.05
C GLU A 50 12.73 -1.83 -5.54
N ARG A 51 11.98 -2.52 -6.41
CA ARG A 51 12.17 -2.46 -7.86
C ARG A 51 11.97 -1.04 -8.38
N LYS A 52 12.82 -0.63 -9.32
CA LYS A 52 12.76 0.68 -9.97
C LYS A 52 11.41 0.86 -10.68
N PHE A 53 10.71 1.93 -10.36
CA PHE A 53 9.45 2.28 -11.00
C PHE A 53 9.70 2.80 -12.42
N PHE A 54 9.03 2.17 -13.39
CA PHE A 54 9.02 2.57 -14.78
C PHE A 54 7.63 3.07 -15.18
N TYR A 55 7.60 4.18 -15.91
CA TYR A 55 6.36 4.81 -16.37
C TYR A 55 6.51 5.28 -17.81
N ALA A 56 5.59 4.82 -18.66
CA ALA A 56 5.49 5.18 -20.06
C ALA A 56 3.99 5.24 -20.36
N GLY A 57 3.38 6.37 -20.00
CA GLY A 57 1.92 6.52 -19.99
C GLY A 57 1.46 7.85 -20.59
N SER A 58 2.27 8.91 -20.49
CA SER A 58 1.94 10.16 -21.16
C SER A 58 2.45 10.18 -22.61
N LYS A 59 1.89 11.10 -23.40
CA LYS A 59 2.35 11.36 -24.77
C LYS A 59 3.74 12.03 -24.83
N TYR A 60 4.26 12.50 -23.69
CA TYR A 60 5.47 13.29 -23.60
C TYR A 60 6.54 12.54 -22.77
N PRO A 61 7.56 11.95 -23.41
CA PRO A 61 8.61 11.22 -22.70
C PRO A 61 9.35 12.03 -21.63
N GLU A 62 9.36 13.36 -21.76
CA GLU A 62 9.95 14.31 -20.82
C GLU A 62 9.24 14.27 -19.46
N ILE A 63 7.91 14.22 -19.50
CA ILE A 63 7.03 14.12 -18.33
C ILE A 63 7.27 12.77 -17.65
N ASP A 64 7.24 11.69 -18.44
CA ASP A 64 7.44 10.33 -17.95
C ASP A 64 8.78 10.16 -17.22
N LYS A 65 9.88 10.64 -17.82
CA LYS A 65 11.22 10.62 -17.20
C LYS A 65 11.28 11.45 -15.93
N ARG A 66 10.49 12.52 -15.81
CA ARG A 66 10.48 13.36 -14.60
C ARG A 66 9.70 12.70 -13.48
N ILE A 67 8.58 12.06 -13.79
CA ILE A 67 7.76 11.29 -12.84
C ILE A 67 8.52 10.08 -12.33
N GLN A 68 9.14 9.30 -13.21
CA GLN A 68 9.98 8.17 -12.81
C GLN A 68 11.08 8.60 -11.82
N ARG A 69 11.76 9.71 -12.08
CA ARG A 69 12.80 10.23 -11.17
C ARG A 69 12.22 10.68 -9.84
N PHE A 70 11.06 11.33 -9.85
CA PHE A 70 10.40 11.78 -8.63
C PHE A 70 10.02 10.60 -7.73
N ILE A 71 9.36 9.59 -8.28
CA ILE A 71 8.88 8.41 -7.55
C ILE A 71 10.05 7.56 -7.05
N ASN A 72 11.06 7.30 -7.89
CA ASN A 72 12.20 6.48 -7.48
C ASN A 72 13.08 7.17 -6.41
N ARG A 73 13.08 8.51 -6.37
CA ARG A 73 13.83 9.28 -5.37
C ARG A 73 13.08 9.37 -4.04
N LYS A 74 11.81 9.78 -4.06
CA LYS A 74 11.02 9.94 -2.83
C LYS A 74 10.54 8.61 -2.25
N LYS A 75 10.27 7.61 -3.10
CA LYS A 75 9.64 6.32 -2.75
C LYS A 75 8.30 6.46 -1.99
N GLU A 76 7.66 7.62 -2.11
CA GLU A 76 6.38 7.96 -1.50
C GLU A 76 5.27 7.97 -2.55
N PHE A 77 4.01 7.88 -2.10
CA PHE A 77 2.86 8.02 -2.97
C PHE A 77 2.67 9.51 -3.31
N PRO A 78 2.68 9.91 -4.59
CA PRO A 78 2.53 11.32 -4.97
C PRO A 78 1.11 11.82 -4.72
N ASP A 79 0.95 13.10 -4.40
CA ASP A 79 -0.36 13.77 -4.48
C ASP A 79 -0.61 14.32 -5.90
N TYR A 80 -1.85 14.68 -6.22
CA TYR A 80 -2.21 15.35 -7.46
C TYR A 80 -1.38 16.63 -7.69
N HIS A 81 -1.15 17.41 -6.63
CA HIS A 81 -0.35 18.64 -6.73
C HIS A 81 1.10 18.37 -7.10
N ASP A 82 1.69 17.26 -6.65
CA ASP A 82 3.05 16.87 -7.04
C ASP A 82 3.12 16.59 -8.55
N ILE A 83 2.16 15.82 -9.07
CA ILE A 83 2.09 15.48 -10.50
C ILE A 83 1.81 16.73 -11.33
N HIS A 84 0.86 17.57 -10.92
CA HIS A 84 0.55 18.81 -11.62
C HIS A 84 1.78 19.74 -11.70
N ARG A 85 2.52 19.92 -10.61
CA ARG A 85 3.78 20.71 -10.61
C ARG A 85 4.81 20.13 -11.56
N ILE A 86 4.93 18.81 -11.65
CA ILE A 86 5.85 18.14 -12.58
C ILE A 86 5.45 18.43 -14.03
N VAL A 87 4.16 18.30 -14.38
CA VAL A 87 3.67 18.56 -15.73
C VAL A 87 3.85 20.03 -16.10
N SER A 88 3.48 20.98 -15.21
CA SER A 88 3.69 22.41 -15.46
C SER A 88 5.16 22.75 -15.67
N ALA A 89 6.06 22.24 -14.82
CA ALA A 89 7.49 22.49 -14.95
C ALA A 89 8.10 21.87 -16.22
N CYS A 90 7.57 20.73 -16.69
CA CYS A 90 7.97 20.14 -17.96
C CYS A 90 7.47 20.97 -19.15
N ASN A 91 6.26 21.51 -19.09
CA ASN A 91 5.73 22.39 -20.13
C ASN A 91 6.58 23.65 -20.33
N GLU A 92 6.98 24.31 -19.23
CA GLU A 92 7.86 25.50 -19.26
C GLU A 92 9.28 25.18 -19.70
N LYS A 93 9.80 23.99 -19.36
CA LYS A 93 11.19 23.62 -19.66
C LYS A 93 11.41 23.17 -21.09
N PHE A 94 10.42 22.53 -21.69
CA PHE A 94 10.53 21.91 -23.02
C PHE A 94 9.67 22.62 -24.07
N ASP A 95 9.13 23.80 -23.74
CA ASP A 95 8.28 24.61 -24.62
C ASP A 95 7.18 23.79 -25.32
N LEU A 96 6.45 22.99 -24.54
CA LEU A 96 5.40 22.11 -25.07
C LEU A 96 4.14 22.89 -25.49
N HIS A 97 4.08 24.19 -25.21
CA HIS A 97 2.98 25.12 -25.55
C HIS A 97 1.58 24.62 -25.16
N LEU A 98 1.48 23.88 -24.06
CA LEU A 98 0.22 23.33 -23.58
C LEU A 98 -0.58 24.39 -22.82
N ASN A 99 -1.89 24.46 -23.09
CA ASN A 99 -2.80 25.31 -22.33
C ASN A 99 -2.99 24.75 -20.91
N LYS A 100 -3.31 25.62 -19.94
CA LYS A 100 -3.57 25.27 -18.53
C LYS A 100 -4.62 24.17 -18.36
N SER A 101 -5.70 24.21 -19.16
CA SER A 101 -6.74 23.17 -19.15
C SER A 101 -6.18 21.79 -19.54
N TYR A 102 -5.34 21.77 -20.58
CA TYR A 102 -4.72 20.54 -21.06
C TYR A 102 -3.65 20.01 -20.10
N ILE A 103 -2.90 20.89 -19.44
CA ILE A 103 -1.97 20.55 -18.35
C ILE A 103 -2.72 19.86 -17.21
N ALA A 104 -3.86 20.41 -16.78
CA ALA A 104 -4.66 19.82 -15.73
C ALA A 104 -5.22 18.45 -16.13
N GLN A 105 -5.65 18.30 -17.38
CA GLN A 105 -6.11 17.01 -17.91
C GLN A 105 -4.99 15.97 -17.89
N ILE A 106 -3.81 16.29 -18.44
CA ILE A 106 -2.65 15.37 -18.44
C ILE A 106 -2.26 15.02 -17.02
N ALA A 107 -2.20 16.01 -16.11
CA ALA A 107 -1.86 15.78 -14.72
C ALA A 107 -2.83 14.82 -14.03
N LYS A 108 -4.13 14.95 -14.31
CA LYS A 108 -5.17 14.07 -13.76
C LYS A 108 -5.04 12.65 -14.29
N GLU A 109 -4.94 12.48 -15.62
CA GLU A 109 -4.77 11.16 -16.26
C GLU A 109 -3.50 10.47 -15.74
N THR A 110 -2.39 11.21 -15.73
CA THR A 110 -1.11 10.73 -15.24
C THR A 110 -1.14 10.35 -13.76
N PHE A 111 -1.83 11.13 -12.92
CA PHE A 111 -1.99 10.84 -11.49
C PHE A 111 -2.76 9.54 -11.26
N VAL A 112 -3.85 9.32 -12.00
CA VAL A 112 -4.64 8.08 -11.90
C VAL A 112 -3.81 6.87 -12.31
N ASP A 113 -3.14 6.95 -13.47
CA ASP A 113 -2.33 5.83 -13.99
C ASP A 113 -1.16 5.48 -13.06
N VAL A 114 -0.43 6.51 -12.60
CA VAL A 114 0.68 6.33 -11.66
C VAL A 114 0.16 5.76 -10.34
N GLY A 115 -0.95 6.29 -9.83
CA GLY A 115 -1.58 5.84 -8.60
C GLY A 115 -1.97 4.37 -8.67
N GLN A 116 -2.60 3.95 -9.77
CA GLN A 116 -2.98 2.56 -10.01
C GLN A 116 -1.74 1.65 -10.03
N ARG A 117 -0.71 1.96 -10.82
CA ARG A 117 0.52 1.14 -10.87
C ARG A 117 1.23 1.05 -9.53
N LEU A 118 1.24 2.14 -8.75
CA LEU A 118 1.82 2.14 -7.40
C LEU A 118 0.99 1.31 -6.42
N GLN A 119 -0.34 1.31 -6.56
CA GLN A 119 -1.25 0.49 -5.77
C GLN A 119 -1.07 -0.99 -6.10
N GLU A 120 -1.06 -1.35 -7.39
CA GLU A 120 -0.82 -2.72 -7.88
C GLU A 120 0.51 -3.25 -7.35
N ARG A 121 1.58 -2.46 -7.45
CA ARG A 121 2.90 -2.84 -6.92
C ARG A 121 2.89 -3.08 -5.40
N ARG A 122 2.11 -2.31 -4.63
CA ARG A 122 1.95 -2.52 -3.19
C ARG A 122 1.12 -3.77 -2.88
N GLN A 123 0.11 -4.05 -3.69
CA GLN A 123 -0.69 -5.27 -3.57
C GLN A 123 0.12 -6.52 -3.90
N GLU A 124 0.95 -6.47 -4.95
CA GLU A 124 1.92 -7.52 -5.30
C GLU A 124 2.90 -7.76 -4.14
N ASP A 125 3.52 -6.69 -3.62
CA ASP A 125 4.45 -6.78 -2.49
C ASP A 125 3.78 -7.37 -1.24
N PHE A 126 2.53 -7.00 -0.97
CA PHE A 126 1.76 -7.61 0.11
C PHE A 126 1.50 -9.09 -0.16
N ALA A 127 1.00 -9.46 -1.34
CA ALA A 127 0.68 -10.84 -1.67
C ALA A 127 1.91 -11.77 -1.62
N GLU A 128 3.08 -11.28 -2.05
CA GLU A 128 4.33 -12.04 -2.01
C GLU A 128 4.90 -12.21 -0.59
N ASN A 129 4.65 -11.24 0.31
CA ASN A 129 5.28 -11.19 1.64
C ASN A 129 4.28 -11.37 2.80
N PHE A 130 3.05 -11.77 2.51
CA PHE A 130 2.00 -11.91 3.51
C PHE A 130 2.16 -13.20 4.32
N GLY A 131 1.95 -13.09 5.64
CA GLY A 131 1.82 -14.25 6.52
C GLY A 131 3.15 -14.81 7.03
N CYS A 132 3.20 -16.12 7.18
CA CYS A 132 4.33 -16.90 7.69
C CYS A 132 4.23 -18.36 7.23
N GLN A 133 5.12 -19.24 7.74
CA GLN A 133 5.12 -20.66 7.34
C GLN A 133 3.78 -21.38 7.59
N LEU A 134 2.91 -20.86 8.45
CA LEU A 134 1.58 -21.42 8.71
C LEU A 134 0.56 -21.13 7.59
N THR A 135 0.77 -20.07 6.82
CA THR A 135 -0.14 -19.61 5.76
C THR A 135 0.37 -19.94 4.36
N ASP A 136 1.63 -20.34 4.21
CA ASP A 136 2.26 -20.64 2.91
C ASP A 136 1.55 -21.75 2.12
N GLU A 137 0.91 -22.70 2.81
CA GLU A 137 0.18 -23.80 2.19
C GLU A 137 -1.31 -23.50 1.93
N LEU A 138 -1.76 -22.28 2.19
CA LEU A 138 -3.16 -21.88 2.03
C LEU A 138 -3.57 -21.97 0.55
N LYS A 139 -4.63 -22.74 0.28
CA LYS A 139 -5.23 -22.88 -1.06
C LYS A 139 -6.70 -22.54 -0.98
N SER A 140 -7.18 -21.69 -1.88
CA SER A 140 -8.60 -21.32 -1.96
C SER A 140 -9.52 -22.52 -2.19
N SER A 141 -9.01 -23.61 -2.78
CA SER A 141 -9.75 -24.85 -2.99
C SER A 141 -9.99 -25.67 -1.71
N LYS A 142 -9.25 -25.39 -0.63
CA LYS A 142 -9.39 -26.06 0.67
C LYS A 142 -10.28 -25.27 1.64
N ASP A 143 -11.02 -24.27 1.16
CA ASP A 143 -11.93 -23.50 2.00
C ASP A 143 -13.09 -24.38 2.51
N PRO A 144 -13.26 -24.57 3.84
CA PRO A 144 -14.33 -25.38 4.40
C PRO A 144 -15.73 -24.86 4.04
N ALA A 145 -15.88 -23.56 3.75
CA ALA A 145 -17.16 -22.98 3.36
C ALA A 145 -17.67 -23.46 2.00
N LEU A 146 -16.84 -24.12 1.19
CA LEU A 146 -17.27 -24.74 -0.07
C LEU A 146 -18.07 -26.02 0.16
N ASN A 147 -17.79 -26.74 1.24
CA ASN A 147 -18.42 -28.03 1.55
C ASN A 147 -19.52 -27.90 2.63
N ASP A 148 -19.53 -26.82 3.40
CA ASP A 148 -20.50 -26.55 4.46
C ASP A 148 -21.43 -25.37 4.09
N ALA A 149 -22.69 -25.70 3.79
CA ALA A 149 -23.72 -24.74 3.43
C ALA A 149 -24.20 -23.87 4.61
N GLU A 150 -24.08 -24.33 5.86
CA GLU A 150 -24.38 -23.53 7.03
C GLU A 150 -23.29 -22.47 7.25
N LEU A 151 -22.03 -22.89 7.21
CA LEU A 151 -20.88 -21.98 7.29
C LEU A 151 -20.93 -20.94 6.17
N SER A 152 -21.21 -21.35 4.93
CA SER A 152 -21.34 -20.43 3.79
C SER A 152 -22.44 -19.39 4.00
N ARG A 153 -23.63 -19.79 4.46
CA ARG A 153 -24.73 -18.86 4.79
C ARG A 153 -24.34 -17.89 5.90
N ARG A 154 -23.65 -18.35 6.94
CA ARG A 154 -23.18 -17.51 8.05
C ARG A 154 -22.14 -16.49 7.57
N LEU A 155 -21.17 -16.91 6.75
CA LEU A 155 -20.18 -16.00 6.16
C LEU A 155 -20.82 -14.96 5.24
N ALA A 156 -21.84 -15.34 4.46
CA ALA A 156 -22.59 -14.40 3.63
C ALA A 156 -23.32 -13.34 4.48
N SER A 157 -23.93 -13.73 5.61
CA SER A 157 -24.53 -12.80 6.57
C SER A 157 -23.48 -11.88 7.21
N ASN A 158 -22.34 -12.45 7.65
CA ASN A 158 -21.22 -11.69 8.22
C ASN A 158 -20.66 -10.68 7.22
N LYS A 159 -20.55 -11.04 5.93
CA LYS A 159 -20.11 -10.14 4.86
C LYS A 159 -21.05 -8.94 4.71
N LYS A 160 -22.36 -9.17 4.69
CA LYS A 160 -23.36 -8.09 4.64
C LYS A 160 -23.23 -7.16 5.84
N LEU A 161 -23.17 -7.72 7.04
CA LEU A 161 -23.00 -6.95 8.28
C LEU A 161 -21.70 -6.14 8.30
N GLY A 162 -20.59 -6.75 7.86
CA GLY A 162 -19.29 -6.10 7.76
C GLY A 162 -19.33 -4.89 6.82
N ASN A 163 -19.93 -5.05 5.65
CA ASN A 163 -20.09 -3.94 4.70
C ASN A 163 -20.94 -2.80 5.27
N SER A 164 -22.08 -3.11 5.88
CA SER A 164 -22.94 -2.09 6.50
C SER A 164 -22.23 -1.32 7.61
N LYS A 165 -21.43 -2.01 8.45
CA LYS A 165 -20.62 -1.35 9.50
C LYS A 165 -19.52 -0.46 8.91
N MET A 166 -18.87 -0.87 7.83
CA MET A 166 -17.86 -0.04 7.16
C MET A 166 -18.49 1.23 6.56
N GLU A 167 -19.66 1.10 5.93
CA GLU A 167 -20.42 2.24 5.40
C GLU A 167 -20.86 3.19 6.52
N GLU A 168 -21.38 2.64 7.62
CA GLU A 168 -21.80 3.41 8.78
C GLU A 168 -20.65 4.28 9.30
N VAL A 169 -19.49 3.68 9.62
CA VAL A 169 -18.31 4.42 10.09
C VAL A 169 -17.87 5.50 9.10
N GLY A 170 -17.89 5.19 7.80
CA GLY A 170 -17.59 6.15 6.74
C GLY A 170 -18.52 7.37 6.78
N LEU A 171 -19.83 7.14 6.92
CA LEU A 171 -20.83 8.19 7.05
C LEU A 171 -20.62 9.01 8.33
N TRP A 172 -20.40 8.37 9.48
CA TRP A 172 -20.12 9.07 10.74
C TRP A 172 -18.92 10.01 10.64
N CYS A 173 -17.84 9.58 9.99
CA CYS A 173 -16.69 10.44 9.73
C CYS A 173 -17.10 11.65 8.87
N VAL A 174 -17.79 11.44 7.75
CA VAL A 174 -18.23 12.53 6.86
C VAL A 174 -19.16 13.52 7.57
N PHE A 175 -20.12 13.03 8.37
CA PHE A 175 -21.00 13.87 9.17
C PHE A 175 -20.23 14.67 10.23
N SER A 176 -19.32 14.03 10.95
CA SER A 176 -18.48 14.71 11.95
C SER A 176 -17.62 15.80 11.31
N PHE A 177 -16.98 15.52 10.18
CA PHE A 177 -16.21 16.53 9.43
C PHE A 177 -17.09 17.69 8.94
N ARG A 178 -18.33 17.42 8.49
CA ARG A 178 -19.27 18.47 8.08
C ARG A 178 -19.75 19.33 9.26
N VAL A 179 -20.08 18.72 10.40
CA VAL A 179 -20.49 19.47 11.60
C VAL A 179 -19.33 20.30 12.14
N ILE A 180 -18.10 19.76 12.19
CA ILE A 180 -16.91 20.51 12.61
C ILE A 180 -16.60 21.67 11.62
N ALA A 181 -16.78 21.45 10.32
CA ALA A 181 -16.59 22.50 9.31
C ALA A 181 -17.73 23.55 9.31
N PHE A 182 -18.92 23.22 9.80
CA PHE A 182 -20.05 24.16 9.91
C PHE A 182 -19.96 25.05 11.16
N PHE A 183 -19.24 24.61 12.19
CA PHE A 183 -18.95 25.39 13.41
C PHE A 183 -17.62 26.16 13.36
N ARG A 184 -16.97 26.22 12.19
CA ARG A 184 -15.82 27.09 11.90
C ARG A 184 -16.19 28.10 10.82
#